data_AF-A0A7V2DD86-F1
#
_entry.id   AF-A0A7V2DD86-F1
#
_cell.length_a   1.000
_cell.length_b   1.000
_cell.length_c   1.000
_cell.angle_alpha   90.00
_cell.angle_beta   90.00
_cell.angle_gamma   90.00
#
_symmetry.space_group_name_H-M   'P 1'
#
loop_
_entity.id
_entity.type
_entity.pdbx_description
1 polymer ?
#
loop_
_entity_poly.entity_id
_entity_poly.type
_entity_poly.pdbx_seq_one_letter_code
_entity_poly.pdbx_strand_id
1 'polypeptide(L)' 'MAYVITDECIACGACEDECPVEAISEGEDKYIIDPDACTDCGACADICPVEAIEPEE' A
#
# COMPACT_ATOMS: atom_id res chain seq x y z
N MET A 1 -8.83 -8.50 -5.44
CA MET A 1 -8.97 -8.15 -4.03
C MET A 1 -7.80 -7.26 -3.73
N ALA A 2 -8.07 -5.95 -3.64
CA ALA A 2 -7.02 -4.95 -3.48
C ALA A 2 -6.21 -5.20 -2.22
N TYR A 3 -4.97 -4.71 -2.20
CA TYR A 3 -4.22 -4.63 -0.95
C TYR A 3 -4.72 -3.46 -0.12
N VAL A 4 -4.63 -3.58 1.20
CA VAL A 4 -4.97 -2.54 2.18
C VAL A 4 -3.76 -2.25 3.08
N ILE A 5 -3.62 -0.98 3.47
CA ILE A 5 -2.57 -0.53 4.40
C ILE A 5 -3.16 -0.41 5.81
N THR A 6 -2.57 -1.15 6.75
CA THR A 6 -3.00 -1.18 8.15
C THR A 6 -2.55 0.05 8.93
N ASP A 7 -2.99 0.17 10.18
CA ASP A 7 -2.56 1.24 11.08
C ASP A 7 -1.13 1.06 11.61
N GLU A 8 -0.43 -0.02 11.21
CA GLU A 8 1.00 -0.22 11.49
C GLU A 8 1.90 0.57 10.52
N CYS A 9 1.32 1.20 9.51
CA CYS A 9 2.04 2.06 8.59
C CYS A 9 2.76 3.20 9.33
N ILE A 10 4.04 3.38 9.02
CA ILE A 10 4.89 4.43 9.59
C ILE A 10 5.08 5.62 8.63
N ALA A 11 4.22 5.76 7.61
CA ALA A 11 4.25 6.83 6.60
C ALA A 11 5.64 7.03 5.94
N CYS A 12 6.34 5.94 5.60
CA CYS A 12 7.69 6.03 5.04
C CYS A 12 7.76 6.28 3.52
N GLY A 13 6.66 6.09 2.78
CA GLY A 13 6.58 6.34 1.33
C GLY A 13 7.13 5.27 0.40
N ALA A 14 7.85 4.26 0.90
CA ALA A 14 8.46 3.24 0.05
C ALA A 14 7.47 2.50 -0.87
N CYS A 15 6.22 2.28 -0.40
CA CYS A 15 5.19 1.62 -1.19
C CYS A 15 4.66 2.46 -2.37
N GLU A 16 4.69 3.79 -2.25
CA GLU A 16 4.18 4.70 -3.29
C GLU A 16 5.03 4.60 -4.56
N ASP A 17 6.36 4.71 -4.41
CA ASP A 17 7.32 4.64 -5.52
C ASP A 17 7.32 3.28 -6.23
N GLU A 18 7.03 2.19 -5.51
CA GLU A 18 7.02 0.83 -6.05
C GLU A 18 5.70 0.43 -6.71
N CYS A 19 4.63 1.24 -6.57
CA CYS A 19 3.34 0.90 -7.15
C CYS A 19 3.35 1.10 -8.68
N PRO A 20 3.28 0.03 -9.51
CA PRO A 20 3.41 0.15 -10.96
C PRO A 20 2.22 0.83 -11.65
N VAL A 21 1.12 1.00 -10.92
CA VAL A 21 -0.14 1.59 -11.39
C VAL A 21 -0.51 2.86 -10.62
N GLU A 22 0.41 3.39 -9.81
CA GLU A 22 0.21 4.64 -9.06
C GLU A 22 -1.07 4.64 -8.21
N ALA A 23 -1.44 3.47 -7.67
CA ALA A 23 -2.65 3.28 -6.86
C ALA A 23 -2.49 3.70 -5.39
N ILE A 24 -1.34 4.24 -5.00
CA ILE A 24 -0.99 4.53 -3.60
C ILE A 24 -0.78 6.03 -3.44
N SER A 25 -1.31 6.61 -2.38
CA SER A 25 -1.18 8.04 -2.07
C SER A 25 -1.05 8.30 -0.56
N GLU A 26 -0.42 9.42 -0.21
CA GLU A 26 -0.26 9.87 1.18
C GLU A 26 -1.62 10.28 1.79
N GLY A 27 -1.99 9.67 2.91
CA GLY A 27 -3.13 10.06 3.75
C GLY A 27 -2.70 10.88 4.96
N GLU A 28 -3.61 11.09 5.93
CA GLU A 28 -3.30 11.90 7.13
C GLU A 28 -2.28 11.24 8.07
N ASP A 29 -2.45 9.94 8.35
CA ASP A 29 -1.58 9.20 9.29
C ASP A 29 -0.86 8.01 8.62
N LYS A 30 -1.34 7.57 7.46
CA LYS A 30 -0.83 6.42 6.72
C LYS A 30 -1.02 6.61 5.22
N TYR A 31 -0.26 5.85 4.44
CA TYR A 31 -0.54 5.70 3.01
C TYR A 31 -1.84 4.95 2.79
N ILE A 32 -2.51 5.24 1.67
CA ILE A 32 -3.81 4.67 1.30
C ILE A 32 -3.68 4.07 -0.10
N ILE A 33 -4.20 2.85 -0.26
CA ILE A 33 -4.33 2.18 -1.57
C ILE A 33 -5.74 2.44 -2.10
N ASP A 34 -5.84 2.89 -3.34
CA ASP A 34 -7.08 2.96 -4.10
C ASP A 34 -7.47 1.54 -4.59
N PRO A 35 -8.55 0.93 -4.06
CA PRO A 35 -8.94 -0.42 -4.43
C PRO A 35 -9.43 -0.54 -5.88
N ASP A 36 -9.91 0.55 -6.50
CA ASP A 36 -10.35 0.53 -7.89
C ASP A 36 -9.17 0.55 -8.87
N ALA A 37 -8.01 1.04 -8.45
CA ALA A 37 -6.77 1.08 -9.23
C ALA A 37 -5.82 -0.10 -8.94
N CYS A 38 -5.93 -0.72 -7.76
CA CYS A 38 -5.08 -1.84 -7.36
C CYS A 38 -5.24 -3.06 -8.28
N THR A 39 -4.11 -3.68 -8.65
CA THR A 39 -4.06 -4.86 -9.53
C THR A 39 -3.60 -6.14 -8.82
N ASP A 40 -3.55 -6.10 -7.49
CA ASP A 40 -3.19 -7.23 -6.62
C ASP A 40 -1.77 -7.80 -6.88
N CYS A 41 -0.85 -6.95 -7.38
CA CYS A 41 0.48 -7.39 -7.78
C CYS A 41 1.44 -7.73 -6.62
N GLY A 42 1.18 -7.23 -5.42
CA GLY A 42 1.97 -7.51 -4.21
C GLY A 42 3.27 -6.71 -4.03
N ALA A 43 3.69 -5.89 -5.01
CA ALA A 43 4.96 -5.15 -4.95
C ALA A 43 5.09 -4.23 -3.72
N CYS A 44 4.00 -3.55 -3.34
CA CYS A 44 3.97 -2.70 -2.15
C CYS A 44 4.16 -3.47 -0.84
N ALA A 45 3.61 -4.69 -0.75
CA ALA A 45 3.75 -5.54 0.43
C ALA A 45 5.18 -6.06 0.59
N ASP A 46 5.83 -6.46 -0.50
CA ASP A 46 7.22 -6.96 -0.48
C ASP A 46 8.24 -5.92 -0.01
N ILE A 47 7.99 -4.62 -0.25
CA ILE A 47 8.90 -3.53 0.14
C ILE A 47 8.57 -2.92 1.50
N CYS A 48 7.41 -3.23 2.08
CA CYS A 48 6.98 -2.58 3.32
C CYS A 48 7.90 -2.98 4.49
N PRO A 49 8.66 -2.05 5.10
CA PRO A 49 9.66 -2.39 6.11
C PRO A 49 9.05 -2.84 7.45
N VAL A 50 7.75 -2.63 7.62
CA VAL A 50 6.98 -2.96 8.83
C VAL A 50 5.84 -3.94 8.53
N GLU A 51 5.82 -4.53 7.32
CA GLU A 51 4.84 -5.55 6.92
C GLU A 51 3.36 -5.11 7.09
N ALA A 52 3.09 -3.80 6.98
CA ALA A 52 1.78 -3.19 7.23
C ALA A 52 0.81 -3.23 6.04
N ILE A 53 1.02 -4.13 5.07
CA ILE A 53 0.21 -4.20 3.84
C ILE A 53 -0.23 -5.64 3.60
N GLU A 54 -1.53 -5.86 3.51
CA GLU A 54 -2.15 -7.19 3.38
C GLU A 54 -3.25 -7.20 2.31
N PRO A 55 -3.55 -8.36 1.66
CA PRO A 55 -4.69 -8.47 0.77
C PRO A 55 -6.02 -8.34 1.53
N GLU A 56 -6.95 -7.54 1.02
CA GLU A 56 -8.30 -7.39 1.60
C GLU A 56 -9.13 -8.68 1.43
N GLU A 57 -9.73 -9.20 2.50
CA GLU A 57 -10.60 -10.40 2.49
C GLU A 57 -12.02 -10.15 1.96
#